data_AF-A0A923XZI0-F1
#
_entry.id   AF-A0A923XZI0-F1
#
_cell.length_a   1.000
_cell.length_b   1.000
_cell.length_c   1.000
_cell.angle_alpha   90.00
_cell.angle_beta   90.00
_cell.angle_gamma   90.00
#
_symmetry.space_group_name_H-M   'P 1'
#
loop_
_entity.id
_entity.type
_entity.pdbx_description
1 polymer ?
#
loop_
_entity_poly.entity_id
_entity_poly.type
_entity_poly.pdbx_seq_one_letter_code
_entity_poly.pdbx_strand_id
1 'polypeptide(L)' 'MADIVNLRLVRKQKEREAARARGIEAAAKSGRSKALKALEKARAEKAAHDLDGKRIDSTDPT' A
#
# COMPACT_ATOMS: atom_id res chain seq x y z
N MET A 1 -18.42 -46.15 -14.90
CA MET A 1 -18.01 -45.15 -15.92
C MET A 1 -16.99 -44.25 -15.25
N ALA A 2 -15.75 -44.20 -15.73
CA ALA A 2 -14.70 -43.41 -15.10
C ALA A 2 -14.61 -42.05 -15.79
N ASP A 3 -14.70 -40.98 -15.02
CA ASP A 3 -14.57 -39.62 -15.56
C ASP A 3 -13.11 -39.38 -15.95
N ILE A 4 -12.89 -39.13 -17.24
CA ILE A 4 -11.56 -38.77 -17.76
C ILE A 4 -11.33 -37.29 -17.45
N VAL A 5 -10.72 -37.02 -16.31
CA VAL A 5 -10.40 -35.65 -15.89
C VAL A 5 -9.08 -35.20 -16.50
N ASN A 6 -9.11 -34.10 -17.26
CA ASN A 6 -7.91 -33.52 -17.84
C ASN A 6 -7.10 -32.75 -16.77
N LEU A 7 -6.06 -33.40 -16.24
CA LEU A 7 -5.18 -32.84 -15.21
C LEU A 7 -4.44 -31.57 -15.66
N ARG A 8 -4.21 -31.36 -16.97
CA ARG A 8 -3.56 -30.14 -17.48
C ARG A 8 -4.47 -28.93 -17.32
N LEU A 9 -5.77 -29.09 -17.59
CA LEU A 9 -6.75 -28.03 -17.41
C LEU A 9 -6.88 -27.65 -15.93
N VAL A 10 -6.91 -28.64 -15.04
CA VAL A 10 -6.95 -28.43 -13.59
C VAL A 10 -5.72 -27.65 -13.10
N ARG A 11 -4.51 -28.01 -13.56
CA ARG A 11 -3.28 -27.25 -13.21
C ARG A 11 -3.36 -25.80 -13.67
N LYS A 12 -3.77 -25.58 -14.92
CA LYS A 12 -3.91 -24.23 -15.49
C LYS A 12 -4.96 -23.38 -14.76
N GLN A 13 -6.05 -23.99 -14.30
CA GLN A 13 -7.05 -23.33 -13.47
C GLN A 13 -6.47 -22.92 -12.12
N LYS A 14 -5.78 -23.84 -11.42
CA LYS A 14 -5.11 -23.54 -10.14
C LYS A 14 -4.08 -22.41 -10.25
N GLU A 15 -3.27 -22.40 -11.31
CA GLU A 15 -2.29 -21.34 -11.55
C GLU A 15 -2.97 -19.97 -11.75
N ARG A 16 -4.06 -19.92 -12.52
CA ARG A 16 -4.84 -18.69 -12.72
C ARG A 16 -5.48 -18.20 -11.43
N GLU A 17 -6.01 -19.10 -10.61
CA GLU A 17 -6.59 -18.77 -9.30
C GLU A 17 -5.54 -18.22 -8.34
N ALA A 18 -4.36 -18.85 -8.28
CA ALA A 18 -3.24 -18.38 -7.48
C ALA A 18 -2.74 -16.99 -7.92
N ALA A 19 -2.76 -16.71 -9.23
CA ALA A 19 -2.42 -15.40 -9.77
C ALA A 19 -3.48 -14.33 -9.39
N ARG A 20 -4.77 -14.67 -9.46
CA ARG A 20 -5.86 -13.77 -9.03
C ARG A 20 -5.79 -13.46 -7.54
N ALA A 21 -5.58 -14.47 -6.70
CA ALA A 21 -5.46 -14.30 -5.24
C ALA A 21 -4.30 -13.36 -4.89
N ARG A 22 -3.13 -13.58 -5.50
CA ARG A 22 -1.97 -12.67 -5.36
C ARG A 22 -2.27 -11.25 -5.82
N GLY A 23 -3.00 -11.09 -6.92
CA GLY A 23 -3.42 -9.79 -7.43
C GLY A 23 -4.35 -9.04 -6.47
N ILE A 24 -5.33 -9.75 -5.88
CA ILE A 24 -6.28 -9.18 -4.91
C ILE A 24 -5.53 -8.76 -3.63
N GLU A 25 -4.64 -9.61 -3.10
CA GLU A 25 -3.84 -9.26 -1.94
C GLU A 25 -2.93 -8.06 -2.19
N ALA A 26 -2.27 -8.01 -3.36
CA ALA A 26 -1.41 -6.89 -3.75
C ALA A 26 -2.24 -5.60 -3.93
N ALA A 27 -3.44 -5.67 -4.50
CA ALA A 27 -4.35 -4.53 -4.63
C ALA A 27 -4.79 -4.02 -3.25
N ALA A 28 -5.17 -4.92 -2.34
CA ALA A 28 -5.55 -4.55 -0.97
C ALA A 28 -4.39 -3.94 -0.17
N LYS A 29 -3.18 -4.51 -0.29
CA LYS A 29 -1.96 -4.00 0.36
C LYS A 29 -1.53 -2.65 -0.22
N SER A 30 -1.58 -2.49 -1.55
CA SER A 30 -1.17 -1.25 -2.23
C SER A 30 -2.16 -0.10 -2.06
N GLY A 31 -3.46 -0.37 -1.99
CA GLY A 31 -4.48 0.63 -1.65
C GLY A 31 -4.27 1.18 -0.23
N ARG A 32 -4.04 0.28 0.74
CA ARG A 32 -3.72 0.66 2.12
C ARG A 32 -2.41 1.43 2.21
N SER A 33 -1.36 1.01 1.50
CA SER A 33 -0.05 1.67 1.59
C SER A 33 -0.03 3.08 1.03
N LYS A 34 -0.80 3.37 -0.04
CA LYS A 34 -0.93 4.74 -0.56
C LYS A 34 -1.66 5.66 0.43
N ALA A 35 -2.75 5.18 1.02
CA ALA A 35 -3.50 5.96 2.01
C ALA A 35 -2.67 6.24 3.28
N LEU A 36 -1.94 5.23 3.77
CA LEU A 36 -1.04 5.39 4.91
C LEU A 36 0.10 6.37 4.61
N LYS A 37 0.74 6.25 3.43
CA LYS A 37 1.77 7.21 3.01
C LYS A 37 1.25 8.64 2.90
N ALA A 38 0.05 8.85 2.39
CA ALA A 38 -0.56 10.17 2.31
C ALA A 38 -0.84 10.75 3.69
N LEU A 39 -1.31 9.91 4.62
CA LEU A 39 -1.57 10.28 6.01
C LEU A 39 -0.26 10.65 6.73
N GLU A 40 0.80 9.84 6.57
CA GLU A 40 2.13 10.13 7.11
C GLU A 40 2.70 11.44 6.56
N LYS A 41 2.60 11.68 5.25
CA LYS A 41 3.04 12.94 4.62
C LYS A 41 2.29 14.14 5.18
N ALA A 42 0.97 14.06 5.29
CA ALA A 42 0.15 15.13 5.84
C ALA A 42 0.47 15.42 7.32
N ARG A 43 0.77 14.37 8.12
CA ARG A 43 1.23 14.54 9.51
C ARG A 43 2.59 15.20 9.59
N ALA A 44 3.53 14.82 8.72
CA ALA A 44 4.86 15.40 8.66
C ALA A 44 4.82 16.87 8.21
N GLU A 45 4.02 17.20 7.20
CA GLU A 45 3.81 18.57 6.73
C GLU A 45 3.18 19.44 7.83
N LYS A 46 2.15 18.93 8.52
CA LYS A 46 1.55 19.62 9.65
C LYS A 46 2.57 19.87 10.77
N ALA A 47 3.37 18.86 11.12
CA ALA A 47 4.41 19.01 12.14
C ALA A 47 5.48 20.04 11.73
N ALA A 48 5.87 20.07 10.45
CA ALA A 48 6.79 21.08 9.93
C ALA A 48 6.19 22.49 10.02
N HIS A 49 4.95 22.68 9.58
CA HIS A 49 4.25 23.96 9.71
C HIS A 49 4.08 24.41 11.17
N ASP A 50 3.73 23.49 12.07
CA ASP A 50 3.59 23.76 13.50
C ASP A 50 4.94 24.17 14.13
N LEU A 51 6.06 23.59 13.66
CA LEU A 51 7.41 23.95 14.09
C LEU A 51 7.85 25.30 13.50
N ASP A 52 7.57 25.55 12.22
CA ASP A 52 7.86 26.83 11.58
C ASP A 52 7.10 27.98 12.23
N GLY A 53 5.82 27.80 12.56
CA GLY A 53 5.03 28.82 13.26
C GLY A 53 5.48 29.07 14.71
N LYS A 54 6.22 28.13 15.31
CA LYS A 54 6.80 28.24 16.66
C LYS A 54 8.28 28.58 16.64
N ARG A 55 8.86 28.77 15.45
CA ARG A 55 10.25 29.18 15.31
C ARG A 55 10.35 30.63 15.77
N ILE A 56 10.80 30.80 17.00
CA ILE A 56 11.29 32.07 17.49
C ILE A 56 12.63 32.24 16.79
N ASP A 57 12.70 33.14 15.82
CA ASP A 57 13.96 33.55 15.20
C ASP A 57 14.81 34.25 16.27
N SER A 58 15.43 33.49 17.18
CA SER A 58 16.27 34.01 18.27
C SER A 58 17.65 34.45 17.77
N THR A 59 17.68 35.04 16.58
CA THR A 59 18.86 35.70 16.00
C THR A 59 18.54 37.17 15.74
N ASP A 60 17.97 37.85 16.74
CA ASP A 60 18.12 39.29 16.87
C ASP A 60 19.35 39.56 17.75
N PRO A 61 20.49 40.02 17.21
CA PRO A 61 21.54 40.60 18.01
C PRO A 61 21.12 42.03 18.33
N THR A 62 20.55 42.26 19.52
CA THR A 62 20.51 43.59 20.13
C THR A 62 21.44 43.64 21.32
#